data_AF-A0A0F9NT07-F1
#
_entry.id   AF-A0A0F9NT07-F1
#
_cell.length_a   1.000
_cell.length_b   1.000
_cell.length_c   1.000
_cell.angle_alpha   90.00
_cell.angle_beta   90.00
_cell.angle_gamma   90.00
#
_symmetry.space_group_name_H-M   'P 1'
#
loop_
_entity.id
_entity.type
_entity.pdbx_description
1 polymer ?
#
loop_
_entity_poly.entity_id
_entity_poly.type
_entity_poly.pdbx_seq_one_letter_code
_entity_poly.pdbx_strand_id
1 'polypeptide(L)'
;MSRAYEGDGVLINSEEFSNIENRSAIQDITKKLSKLGKGYKTINYKLRDWGISRQRYWGCPIPIIHCDQCGPIPVPYEELPVLLPEDAIFTGSGNPLETSESFVNVECPKCGKKGRRETDTMDTFIDSSWYFFAFCDPPSLTTELPYKKDIVNYWGNVDLYVGGIEHAILHLIYARFFTKVSRDLGLHKFDEPFQKLLTQGMINKVQPFCPDCKVFLMKADLKKIKCKICGNTDLIQKSVKMSKSYGNTVDPGEIIDKYGADTARFFILFGASPESGLEWNDEGINFAYKFVRNFFHLLTTPIQNKRDKRTIRDELILYNLNKTVKLVTESITRIAIRDAINYIIQFVSDLTKYKEEGIMKKIYNECREKLLILFHPIVPHVTEEIWEFIRKDKILSLNFWPTYNNDLLNIENEYKWNLLNSIVDDIKKIMLATKIKEIKKTIIITAREWKYKFYSLLMTLIEKTKNQGEIMKELMKDKQLKVHSKFINQTTSKILKNLGKYSKYNVDRSEENQFFNEIKPLIKKRVKCDVEVILESKSEHKKASQALPGRPAVVLE
;
A
#
# COMPACT_ATOMS: atom_id res chain seq x y z
N MET A 1 17.17 -50.43 -1.09
CA MET A 1 16.58 -49.08 -1.24
C MET A 1 16.20 -48.56 0.14
N SER A 2 16.54 -47.32 0.50
CA SER A 2 16.24 -46.71 1.81
C SER A 2 14.94 -45.89 1.83
N ARG A 3 14.30 -45.69 0.67
CA ARG A 3 12.99 -45.04 0.50
C ARG A 3 12.37 -45.37 -0.87
N ALA A 4 11.08 -45.11 -1.03
CA ALA A 4 10.40 -45.15 -2.32
C ALA A 4 10.97 -44.11 -3.30
N TYR A 5 10.95 -44.42 -4.60
CA TYR A 5 11.36 -43.52 -5.67
C TYR A 5 10.11 -42.94 -6.37
N GLU A 6 9.90 -41.63 -6.21
CA GLU A 6 8.72 -40.91 -6.74
C GLU A 6 9.04 -40.09 -8.00
N GLY A 7 10.29 -40.13 -8.46
CA GLY A 7 10.74 -39.38 -9.64
C GLY A 7 10.36 -40.05 -10.96
N ASP A 8 10.60 -39.32 -12.05
CA ASP A 8 10.49 -39.86 -13.39
C ASP A 8 11.65 -40.81 -13.70
N GLY A 9 11.39 -41.83 -14.52
CA GLY A 9 12.36 -42.89 -14.75
C GLY A 9 11.90 -43.92 -15.77
N VAL A 10 12.77 -44.90 -16.00
CA VAL A 10 12.53 -45.98 -16.95
C VAL A 10 11.89 -47.16 -16.24
N LEU A 11 10.80 -47.68 -16.82
CA LEU A 11 10.12 -48.86 -16.31
C LEU A 11 11.02 -50.08 -16.40
N ILE A 12 11.13 -50.79 -15.29
CA ILE A 12 11.77 -52.10 -15.19
C ILE A 12 10.74 -53.11 -14.69
N ASN A 13 10.92 -54.39 -15.02
CA ASN A 13 10.01 -55.47 -14.62
C ASN A 13 8.53 -55.20 -14.97
N SER A 14 8.28 -54.61 -16.15
CA SER A 14 6.95 -54.17 -16.59
C SER A 14 6.54 -54.80 -17.93
N GLU A 15 6.99 -56.02 -18.20
CA GLU A 15 6.74 -56.79 -19.44
C GLU A 15 7.04 -55.96 -20.70
N GLU A 16 6.08 -55.83 -21.63
CA GLU A 16 6.19 -55.09 -22.89
C GLU A 16 6.44 -53.59 -22.71
N PHE A 17 6.25 -53.06 -21.49
CA PHE A 17 6.52 -51.66 -21.16
C PHE A 17 7.91 -51.44 -20.54
N SER A 18 8.70 -52.49 -20.36
CA SER A 18 10.07 -52.37 -19.83
C SER A 18 10.94 -51.57 -20.80
N ASN A 19 11.87 -50.77 -20.26
CA ASN A 19 12.73 -49.85 -20.99
C ASN A 19 12.02 -48.64 -21.62
N ILE A 20 10.73 -48.42 -21.30
CA ILE A 20 10.00 -47.21 -21.66
C ILE A 20 10.06 -46.21 -20.51
N GLU A 21 10.16 -44.92 -20.82
CA GLU A 21 10.08 -43.84 -19.83
C GLU A 21 8.65 -43.72 -19.26
N ASN A 22 8.53 -43.49 -17.94
CA ASN A 22 7.27 -43.63 -17.21
C ASN A 22 6.16 -42.68 -17.70
N ARG A 23 6.47 -41.43 -18.06
CA ARG A 23 5.45 -40.47 -18.55
C ARG A 23 4.86 -40.91 -19.88
N SER A 24 5.69 -41.41 -20.77
CA SER A 24 5.27 -41.94 -22.07
C SER A 24 4.44 -43.23 -21.89
N ALA A 25 4.91 -44.13 -21.04
CA ALA A 25 4.26 -45.41 -20.78
C ALA A 25 2.88 -45.29 -20.14
N ILE A 26 2.59 -44.23 -19.35
CA ILE A 26 1.23 -44.00 -18.81
C ILE A 26 0.19 -44.04 -19.94
N GLN A 27 0.48 -43.44 -21.10
CA GLN A 27 -0.46 -43.43 -22.22
C GLN A 27 -0.63 -44.83 -22.82
N ASP A 28 0.45 -45.56 -23.03
CA ASP A 28 0.42 -46.87 -23.68
C ASP A 28 -0.20 -47.95 -22.77
N ILE A 29 0.10 -47.91 -21.47
CA ILE A 29 -0.56 -48.73 -20.46
C ILE A 29 -2.07 -48.40 -20.43
N THR A 30 -2.45 -47.12 -20.46
CA THR A 30 -3.87 -46.71 -20.48
C THR A 30 -4.58 -47.21 -21.74
N LYS A 31 -3.94 -47.15 -22.92
CA LYS A 31 -4.49 -47.70 -24.18
C LYS A 31 -4.68 -49.21 -24.09
N LYS A 32 -3.69 -49.94 -23.54
CA LYS A 32 -3.80 -51.39 -23.33
C LYS A 32 -4.95 -51.73 -22.38
N LEU A 33 -5.04 -51.07 -21.23
CA LEU A 33 -6.12 -51.26 -20.27
C LEU A 33 -7.50 -51.01 -20.90
N SER A 34 -7.61 -49.99 -21.76
CA SER A 34 -8.84 -49.68 -22.51
C SER A 34 -9.19 -50.80 -23.50
N LYS A 35 -8.22 -51.28 -24.29
CA LYS A 35 -8.42 -52.40 -25.22
C LYS A 35 -8.84 -53.70 -24.50
N LEU A 36 -8.34 -53.91 -23.28
CA LEU A 36 -8.66 -55.07 -22.46
C LEU A 36 -9.97 -54.92 -21.67
N GLY A 37 -10.65 -53.77 -21.73
CA GLY A 37 -11.85 -53.51 -20.93
C GLY A 37 -11.60 -53.45 -19.41
N LYS A 38 -10.35 -53.20 -18.98
CA LYS A 38 -9.94 -53.21 -17.56
C LYS A 38 -9.67 -51.81 -16.98
N GLY A 39 -9.87 -50.76 -17.77
CA GLY A 39 -9.73 -49.38 -17.32
C GLY A 39 -9.79 -48.40 -18.48
N TYR A 40 -10.00 -47.12 -18.18
CA TYR A 40 -10.04 -46.05 -19.17
C TYR A 40 -9.46 -44.77 -18.57
N LYS A 41 -9.10 -43.81 -19.43
CA LYS A 41 -8.62 -42.50 -19.00
C LYS A 41 -9.76 -41.73 -18.35
N THR A 42 -9.55 -41.26 -17.13
CA THR A 42 -10.47 -40.36 -16.44
C THR A 42 -9.76 -39.11 -15.92
N ILE A 43 -10.54 -38.07 -15.61
CA ILE A 43 -10.05 -36.84 -14.97
C ILE A 43 -10.67 -36.80 -13.57
N ASN A 44 -9.82 -36.73 -12.56
CA ASN A 44 -10.24 -36.58 -11.17
C ASN A 44 -9.88 -35.17 -10.67
N TYR A 45 -10.81 -34.53 -9.98
CA TYR A 45 -10.59 -33.27 -9.29
C TYR A 45 -10.33 -33.52 -7.81
N LYS A 46 -9.39 -32.75 -7.23
CA LYS A 46 -9.21 -32.71 -5.77
C LYS A 46 -10.35 -31.96 -5.08
N LEU A 47 -10.95 -31.00 -5.79
CA LEU A 47 -12.13 -30.26 -5.34
C LEU A 47 -13.30 -31.24 -5.18
N ARG A 48 -14.07 -31.07 -4.11
CA ARG A 48 -15.29 -31.84 -3.81
C ARG A 48 -16.49 -30.92 -3.92
N ASP A 49 -17.67 -31.52 -4.04
CA ASP A 49 -18.93 -30.78 -3.96
C ASP A 49 -19.05 -30.05 -2.61
N TRP A 50 -19.74 -28.93 -2.65
CA TRP A 50 -19.93 -28.09 -1.47
C TRP A 50 -21.08 -28.62 -0.62
N GLY A 51 -20.74 -29.18 0.54
CA GLY A 51 -21.71 -29.54 1.56
C GLY A 51 -22.22 -28.31 2.32
N ILE A 52 -23.43 -27.87 2.00
CA ILE A 52 -24.02 -26.63 2.54
C ILE A 52 -24.79 -26.82 3.84
N SER A 53 -25.22 -28.04 4.20
CA SER A 53 -26.08 -28.27 5.37
C SER A 53 -25.34 -28.18 6.70
N ARG A 54 -25.93 -27.54 7.69
CA ARG A 54 -25.38 -27.35 9.04
C ARG A 54 -26.46 -27.62 10.09
N GLN A 55 -26.13 -28.48 11.05
CA GLN A 55 -26.94 -28.77 12.24
C GLN A 55 -26.78 -27.67 13.29
N ARG A 56 -27.27 -26.46 12.98
CA ARG A 56 -27.21 -25.28 13.84
C ARG A 56 -28.48 -24.47 13.66
N TYR A 57 -28.89 -23.79 14.73
CA TYR A 57 -30.04 -22.88 14.68
C TYR A 57 -29.77 -21.62 13.85
N TRP A 58 -28.62 -20.98 14.04
CA TRP A 58 -28.36 -19.66 13.46
C TRP A 58 -27.84 -19.73 12.02
N GLY A 59 -28.76 -19.84 11.06
CA GLY A 59 -28.49 -19.83 9.63
C GLY A 59 -29.78 -19.78 8.80
N CYS A 60 -29.66 -19.59 7.49
CA CYS A 60 -30.81 -19.59 6.59
C CYS A 60 -31.40 -21.02 6.49
N PRO A 61 -32.69 -21.26 6.82
CA PRO A 61 -33.29 -22.59 6.69
C PRO A 61 -33.23 -23.13 5.25
N ILE A 62 -32.90 -24.41 5.10
CA ILE A 62 -32.90 -25.06 3.78
C ILE A 62 -34.36 -25.28 3.34
N PRO A 63 -34.79 -24.78 2.17
CA PRO A 63 -36.20 -24.82 1.75
C PRO A 63 -36.57 -26.18 1.15
N ILE A 64 -36.43 -27.25 1.94
CA ILE A 64 -36.78 -28.63 1.58
C ILE A 64 -37.79 -29.19 2.60
N ILE A 65 -38.76 -29.96 2.11
CA ILE A 65 -39.70 -30.75 2.90
C ILE A 65 -39.46 -32.22 2.58
N HIS A 66 -39.29 -33.03 3.62
CA HIS A 66 -39.17 -34.48 3.55
C HIS A 66 -40.54 -35.13 3.70
N CYS A 67 -41.01 -35.84 2.67
CA CYS A 67 -42.24 -36.61 2.70
C CYS A 67 -41.95 -38.10 2.53
N ASP A 68 -42.47 -38.95 3.43
CA ASP A 68 -42.22 -40.40 3.38
C ASP A 68 -42.79 -41.08 2.12
N GLN A 69 -43.69 -40.41 1.37
CA GLN A 69 -44.23 -40.92 0.10
C GLN A 69 -43.61 -40.27 -1.15
N CYS A 70 -43.31 -38.97 -1.09
CA CYS A 70 -42.85 -38.21 -2.26
C CYS A 70 -41.32 -38.03 -2.29
N GLY A 71 -40.61 -38.34 -1.21
CA GLY A 71 -39.20 -38.01 -1.02
C GLY A 71 -38.99 -36.53 -0.64
N PRO A 72 -37.76 -36.02 -0.80
CA PRO A 72 -37.45 -34.61 -0.59
C PRO A 72 -38.01 -33.76 -1.73
N ILE A 73 -38.73 -32.69 -1.39
CA ILE A 73 -39.32 -31.74 -2.33
C ILE A 73 -39.04 -30.30 -1.88
N PRO A 74 -38.91 -29.34 -2.81
CA PRO A 74 -38.72 -27.95 -2.44
C PRO A 74 -39.98 -27.37 -1.78
N VAL A 75 -39.78 -26.42 -0.89
CA VAL A 75 -40.84 -25.52 -0.42
C VAL A 75 -41.38 -24.72 -1.62
N PRO A 76 -42.71 -24.55 -1.78
CA PRO A 76 -43.28 -23.73 -2.84
C PRO A 76 -42.72 -22.31 -2.84
N TYR A 77 -42.56 -21.72 -4.02
CA TYR A 77 -41.92 -20.41 -4.16
C TYR A 77 -42.69 -19.31 -3.41
N GLU A 78 -44.02 -19.40 -3.40
CA GLU A 78 -44.95 -18.49 -2.74
C GLU A 78 -44.93 -18.62 -1.20
N GLU A 79 -44.39 -19.73 -0.68
CA GLU A 79 -44.20 -19.96 0.75
C GLU A 79 -42.82 -19.51 1.26
N LEU A 80 -41.97 -19.00 0.37
CA LEU A 80 -40.71 -18.38 0.75
C LEU A 80 -40.94 -16.95 1.28
N PRO A 81 -40.13 -16.48 2.25
CA PRO A 81 -39.03 -17.19 2.89
C PRO A 81 -39.47 -18.15 4.01
N VAL A 82 -38.73 -19.24 4.19
CA VAL A 82 -38.81 -20.07 5.39
C VAL A 82 -38.13 -19.33 6.54
N LEU A 83 -38.92 -18.75 7.44
CA LEU A 83 -38.40 -18.02 8.59
C LEU A 83 -37.86 -18.96 9.67
N LEU A 84 -36.80 -18.54 10.35
CA LEU A 84 -36.31 -19.22 11.55
C LEU A 84 -37.38 -19.12 12.65
N PRO A 85 -37.70 -20.23 13.35
CA PRO A 85 -38.71 -20.24 14.39
C PRO A 85 -38.18 -19.66 15.70
N GLU A 86 -38.98 -18.86 16.39
CA GLU A 86 -38.60 -18.25 17.68
C GLU A 86 -38.77 -19.19 18.88
N ASP A 87 -39.47 -20.32 18.71
CA ASP A 87 -39.82 -21.28 19.77
C ASP A 87 -38.80 -22.43 19.93
N ALA A 88 -37.66 -22.40 19.22
CA ALA A 88 -36.62 -23.41 19.34
C ALA A 88 -35.91 -23.38 20.71
N ILE A 89 -35.67 -24.55 21.30
CA ILE A 89 -35.07 -24.73 22.62
C ILE A 89 -33.57 -25.03 22.50
N PHE A 90 -32.73 -24.22 23.14
CA PHE A 90 -31.28 -24.40 23.17
C PHE A 90 -30.86 -25.31 24.34
N THR A 91 -30.69 -26.59 24.05
CA THR A 91 -30.27 -27.62 25.02
C THR A 91 -28.74 -27.70 25.19
N GLY A 92 -27.97 -27.11 24.26
CA GLY A 92 -26.50 -27.21 24.20
C GLY A 92 -25.97 -28.42 23.43
N SER A 93 -26.84 -29.33 22.95
CA SER A 93 -26.50 -30.48 22.11
C SER A 93 -27.63 -30.81 21.13
N GLY A 94 -27.31 -31.39 19.97
CA GLY A 94 -28.29 -31.62 18.89
C GLY A 94 -28.64 -30.35 18.11
N ASN A 95 -29.58 -30.47 17.16
CA ASN A 95 -30.02 -29.36 16.35
C ASN A 95 -31.26 -28.69 16.99
N PRO A 96 -31.19 -27.44 17.47
CA PRO A 96 -32.32 -26.81 18.17
C PRO A 96 -33.60 -26.73 17.33
N LEU A 97 -33.50 -26.67 16.00
CA LEU A 97 -34.67 -26.60 15.11
C LEU A 97 -35.56 -27.85 15.19
N GLU A 98 -35.03 -29.00 15.61
CA GLU A 98 -35.80 -30.23 15.82
C GLU A 98 -36.79 -30.12 16.99
N THR A 99 -36.57 -29.17 17.91
CA THR A 99 -37.44 -28.97 19.07
C THR A 99 -38.67 -28.11 18.77
N SER A 100 -38.67 -27.40 17.64
CA SER A 100 -39.80 -26.56 17.21
C SER A 100 -40.80 -27.41 16.42
N GLU A 101 -41.84 -27.90 17.10
CA GLU A 101 -42.90 -28.66 16.45
C GLU A 101 -43.64 -27.84 15.39
N SER A 102 -43.77 -26.52 15.61
CA SER A 102 -44.44 -25.58 14.71
C SER A 102 -43.67 -25.38 13.40
N PHE A 103 -42.35 -25.47 13.44
CA PHE A 103 -41.47 -25.39 12.27
C PHE A 103 -41.35 -26.73 11.54
N VAL A 104 -41.13 -27.81 12.28
CA VAL A 104 -40.82 -29.12 11.68
C VAL A 104 -42.05 -29.71 10.98
N ASN A 105 -43.23 -29.61 11.59
CA ASN A 105 -44.42 -30.28 11.10
C ASN A 105 -45.13 -29.44 10.03
N VAL A 106 -45.16 -29.94 8.80
CA VAL A 106 -45.87 -29.29 7.68
C VAL A 106 -46.61 -30.31 6.82
N GLU A 107 -47.52 -29.84 5.98
CA GLU A 107 -48.12 -30.69 4.95
C GLU A 107 -47.21 -30.75 3.72
N CYS A 108 -47.19 -31.91 3.05
CA CYS A 108 -46.48 -32.09 1.80
C CYS A 108 -47.22 -31.34 0.69
N PRO A 109 -46.63 -30.32 0.04
CA PRO A 109 -47.30 -29.55 -1.01
C PRO A 109 -47.68 -30.38 -2.25
N LYS A 110 -47.10 -31.58 -2.41
CA LYS A 110 -47.40 -32.47 -3.54
C LYS A 110 -48.59 -33.41 -3.30
N CYS A 111 -48.78 -33.91 -2.08
CA CYS A 111 -49.77 -34.96 -1.79
C CYS A 111 -50.67 -34.70 -0.58
N GLY A 112 -50.47 -33.59 0.14
CA GLY A 112 -51.25 -33.19 1.33
C GLY A 112 -51.01 -34.03 2.59
N LYS A 113 -50.14 -35.05 2.54
CA LYS A 113 -49.81 -35.87 3.72
C LYS A 113 -48.79 -35.17 4.61
N LYS A 114 -48.62 -35.68 5.84
CA LYS A 114 -47.59 -35.18 6.77
C LYS A 114 -46.20 -35.19 6.12
N GLY A 115 -45.52 -34.06 6.21
CA GLY A 115 -44.13 -33.85 5.85
C GLY A 115 -43.35 -33.25 7.02
N ARG A 116 -42.01 -33.29 6.91
CA ARG A 116 -41.09 -32.68 7.88
C ARG A 116 -40.21 -31.68 7.16
N ARG A 117 -40.13 -30.43 7.62
CA ARG A 117 -39.14 -29.47 7.08
C ARG A 117 -37.72 -29.96 7.34
N GLU A 118 -36.81 -29.64 6.44
CA GLU A 118 -35.37 -29.76 6.69
C GLU A 118 -35.01 -28.89 7.89
N THR A 119 -34.35 -29.49 8.88
CA THR A 119 -33.94 -28.80 10.11
C THR A 119 -32.53 -28.27 10.01
N ASP A 120 -31.75 -28.69 9.02
CA ASP A 120 -30.46 -28.09 8.75
C ASP A 120 -30.60 -26.68 8.13
N THR A 121 -29.69 -25.80 8.53
CA THR A 121 -29.53 -24.47 7.93
C THR A 121 -28.38 -24.48 6.91
N MET A 122 -28.39 -23.54 5.98
CA MET A 122 -27.30 -23.34 5.03
C MET A 122 -26.04 -22.80 5.72
N ASP A 123 -24.88 -23.20 5.19
CA ASP A 123 -23.58 -22.65 5.52
C ASP A 123 -23.57 -21.14 5.22
N THR A 124 -23.06 -20.35 6.18
CA THR A 124 -22.82 -18.89 6.07
C THR A 124 -22.04 -18.47 4.81
N PHE A 125 -21.28 -19.38 4.20
CA PHE A 125 -20.65 -19.11 2.91
C PHE A 125 -21.64 -18.91 1.77
N ILE A 126 -22.88 -19.42 1.87
CA ILE A 126 -23.94 -19.16 0.88
C ILE A 126 -24.23 -17.66 0.84
N ASP A 127 -24.52 -17.03 1.98
CA ASP A 127 -24.90 -15.61 2.04
C ASP A 127 -23.75 -14.70 1.59
N SER A 128 -22.53 -15.01 2.03
CA SER A 128 -21.32 -14.26 1.63
C SER A 128 -20.87 -14.51 0.19
N SER A 129 -21.42 -15.47 -0.52
CA SER A 129 -21.04 -15.73 -1.92
C SER A 129 -21.66 -14.76 -2.92
N TRP A 130 -22.64 -13.94 -2.52
CA TRP A 130 -23.35 -13.05 -3.45
C TRP A 130 -23.76 -11.69 -2.87
N TYR A 131 -23.41 -11.38 -1.62
CA TYR A 131 -23.76 -10.11 -0.96
C TYR A 131 -23.32 -8.87 -1.77
N PHE A 132 -22.23 -8.95 -2.53
CA PHE A 132 -21.73 -7.85 -3.34
C PHE A 132 -22.67 -7.51 -4.52
N PHE A 133 -23.50 -8.46 -4.99
CA PHE A 133 -24.59 -8.17 -5.91
C PHE A 133 -25.78 -7.52 -5.20
N ALA A 134 -26.11 -8.03 -4.00
CA ALA A 134 -27.16 -7.44 -3.16
C ALA A 134 -26.83 -5.98 -2.79
N PHE A 135 -25.56 -5.60 -2.61
CA PHE A 135 -25.20 -4.19 -2.41
C PHE A 135 -25.47 -3.29 -3.62
N CYS A 136 -25.47 -3.84 -4.84
CA CYS A 136 -25.74 -3.05 -6.04
C CYS A 136 -27.22 -2.69 -6.15
N ASP A 137 -28.09 -3.64 -5.81
CA ASP A 137 -29.54 -3.50 -5.78
C ASP A 137 -30.07 -4.09 -4.46
N PRO A 138 -30.00 -3.33 -3.35
CA PRO A 138 -30.40 -3.81 -2.03
C PRO A 138 -31.79 -4.43 -2.10
N PRO A 139 -31.92 -5.74 -1.89
CA PRO A 139 -33.20 -6.41 -2.07
C PRO A 139 -34.21 -5.83 -1.08
N SER A 140 -35.33 -5.34 -1.58
CA SER A 140 -36.50 -5.15 -0.73
C SER A 140 -37.18 -6.50 -0.56
N LEU A 141 -37.84 -6.73 0.57
CA LEU A 141 -38.63 -7.95 0.82
C LEU A 141 -39.79 -8.16 -0.18
N THR A 142 -39.93 -7.28 -1.18
CA THR A 142 -41.01 -7.24 -2.17
C THR A 142 -40.54 -7.53 -3.59
N THR A 143 -39.25 -7.79 -3.84
CA THR A 143 -38.76 -8.14 -5.19
C THR A 143 -38.74 -9.65 -5.42
N GLU A 144 -39.25 -10.11 -6.56
CA GLU A 144 -39.21 -11.53 -6.98
C GLU A 144 -37.80 -12.02 -7.34
N LEU A 145 -36.89 -11.11 -7.69
CA LEU A 145 -35.51 -11.43 -8.03
C LEU A 145 -34.55 -11.04 -6.90
N PRO A 146 -33.42 -11.75 -6.74
CA PRO A 146 -32.40 -11.39 -5.76
C PRO A 146 -31.76 -10.03 -6.06
N TYR A 147 -31.74 -9.61 -7.33
CA TYR A 147 -31.28 -8.31 -7.82
C TYR A 147 -31.66 -8.10 -9.29
N LYS A 148 -31.70 -6.83 -9.74
CA LYS A 148 -31.91 -6.46 -11.14
C LYS A 148 -30.64 -6.59 -11.97
N LYS A 149 -30.78 -7.25 -13.12
CA LYS A 149 -29.70 -7.52 -14.07
C LYS A 149 -28.94 -6.27 -14.52
N ASP A 150 -29.64 -5.21 -14.87
CA ASP A 150 -28.99 -4.02 -15.43
C ASP A 150 -28.18 -3.25 -14.39
N ILE A 151 -28.64 -3.24 -13.13
CA ILE A 151 -27.93 -2.61 -12.01
C ILE A 151 -26.65 -3.40 -11.69
N VAL A 152 -26.73 -4.73 -11.62
CA VAL A 152 -25.56 -5.57 -11.35
C VAL A 152 -24.60 -5.62 -12.53
N ASN A 153 -25.05 -5.53 -13.79
CA ASN A 153 -24.13 -5.37 -14.91
C ASN A 153 -23.35 -4.05 -14.87
N TYR A 154 -23.92 -3.00 -14.27
CA TYR A 154 -23.25 -1.72 -14.10
C TYR A 154 -22.21 -1.75 -12.96
N TRP A 155 -22.58 -2.28 -11.78
CA TRP A 155 -21.73 -2.21 -10.57
C TRP A 155 -21.02 -3.51 -10.19
N GLY A 156 -21.63 -4.67 -10.48
CA GLY A 156 -21.33 -5.94 -9.82
C GLY A 156 -20.02 -6.61 -10.21
N ASN A 157 -19.38 -6.17 -11.29
CA ASN A 157 -18.03 -6.59 -11.65
C ASN A 157 -17.01 -5.72 -10.92
N VAL A 158 -16.86 -5.98 -9.62
CA VAL A 158 -16.12 -5.15 -8.65
C VAL A 158 -14.69 -4.88 -9.13
N ASP A 159 -14.33 -3.61 -9.29
CA ASP A 159 -12.99 -3.20 -9.75
C ASP A 159 -11.87 -3.64 -8.80
N LEU A 160 -12.08 -3.47 -7.50
CA LEU A 160 -11.11 -3.80 -6.45
C LEU A 160 -11.79 -4.44 -5.25
N TYR A 161 -11.50 -5.71 -5.02
CA TYR A 161 -11.90 -6.44 -3.81
C TYR A 161 -10.73 -6.49 -2.82
N VAL A 162 -10.97 -6.05 -1.57
CA VAL A 162 -9.97 -6.06 -0.49
C VAL A 162 -10.41 -7.05 0.57
N GLY A 163 -9.59 -8.07 0.85
CA GLY A 163 -9.91 -9.10 1.83
C GLY A 163 -8.71 -9.97 2.21
N GLY A 164 -8.70 -10.54 3.40
CA GLY A 164 -7.54 -11.27 3.90
C GLY A 164 -7.26 -12.56 3.11
N ILE A 165 -5.98 -12.96 3.06
CA ILE A 165 -5.53 -14.17 2.33
C ILE A 165 -6.17 -15.47 2.86
N GLU A 166 -6.66 -15.47 4.10
CA GLU A 166 -7.39 -16.57 4.72
C GLU A 166 -8.65 -16.98 3.94
N HIS A 167 -9.17 -16.11 3.08
CA HIS A 167 -10.36 -16.35 2.28
C HIS A 167 -10.09 -16.94 0.89
N ALA A 168 -8.82 -17.19 0.53
CA ALA A 168 -8.40 -17.62 -0.80
C ALA A 168 -9.09 -18.87 -1.35
N ILE A 169 -9.27 -19.91 -0.52
CA ILE A 169 -9.79 -21.22 -0.97
C ILE A 169 -11.24 -21.50 -0.54
N LEU A 170 -11.86 -20.62 0.23
CA LEU A 170 -13.25 -20.76 0.69
C LEU A 170 -14.09 -19.70 -0.02
N HIS A 171 -14.43 -18.62 0.69
CA HIS A 171 -15.18 -17.47 0.21
C HIS A 171 -14.86 -17.08 -1.23
N LEU A 172 -13.57 -16.89 -1.60
CA LEU A 172 -13.22 -16.45 -2.94
C LEU A 172 -13.50 -17.49 -4.04
N ILE A 173 -13.49 -18.79 -3.73
CA ILE A 173 -13.95 -19.82 -4.68
C ILE A 173 -15.48 -19.80 -4.75
N TYR A 174 -16.16 -19.73 -3.61
CA TYR A 174 -17.63 -19.75 -3.58
C TYR A 174 -18.25 -18.53 -4.26
N ALA A 175 -17.70 -17.33 -4.05
CA ALA A 175 -18.10 -16.11 -4.77
C ALA A 175 -17.97 -16.26 -6.28
N ARG A 176 -16.87 -16.85 -6.77
CA ARG A 176 -16.67 -17.12 -8.20
C ARG A 176 -17.64 -18.17 -8.73
N PHE A 177 -17.89 -19.23 -7.98
CA PHE A 177 -18.87 -20.25 -8.32
C PHE A 177 -20.28 -19.64 -8.43
N PHE A 178 -20.71 -18.90 -7.42
CA PHE A 178 -22.03 -18.27 -7.37
C PHE A 178 -22.22 -17.25 -8.48
N THR A 179 -21.18 -16.48 -8.82
CA THR A 179 -21.15 -15.60 -10.00
C THR A 179 -21.41 -16.39 -11.28
N LYS A 180 -20.71 -17.52 -11.50
CA LYS A 180 -20.93 -18.31 -12.73
C LYS A 180 -22.33 -18.92 -12.78
N VAL A 181 -22.85 -19.40 -11.66
CA VAL A 181 -24.23 -19.90 -11.56
C VAL A 181 -25.23 -18.79 -11.89
N SER A 182 -25.10 -17.61 -11.29
CA SER A 182 -26.04 -16.51 -11.54
C SER A 182 -25.94 -15.93 -12.96
N ARG A 183 -24.75 -15.96 -13.58
CA ARG A 183 -24.57 -15.69 -15.02
C ARG A 183 -25.34 -16.70 -15.87
N ASP A 184 -25.20 -17.99 -15.57
CA ASP A 184 -25.83 -19.07 -16.34
C ASP A 184 -27.37 -19.05 -16.21
N LEU A 185 -27.87 -18.53 -15.08
CA LEU A 185 -29.29 -18.19 -14.88
C LEU A 185 -29.73 -16.88 -15.56
N GLY A 186 -28.80 -16.17 -16.21
CA GLY A 186 -29.09 -14.95 -16.97
C GLY A 186 -29.21 -13.68 -16.13
N LEU A 187 -28.86 -13.71 -14.83
CA LEU A 187 -29.00 -12.59 -13.90
C LEU A 187 -27.96 -11.48 -14.10
N HIS A 188 -26.83 -11.78 -14.76
CA HIS A 188 -25.81 -10.80 -15.19
C HIS A 188 -24.93 -11.40 -16.30
N LYS A 189 -23.97 -10.64 -16.84
CA LYS A 189 -23.21 -11.02 -18.05
C LYS A 189 -21.72 -11.34 -17.84
N PHE A 190 -21.14 -11.07 -16.67
CA PHE A 190 -19.71 -11.27 -16.43
C PHE A 190 -19.40 -12.63 -15.77
N ASP A 191 -18.17 -13.10 -15.98
CA ASP A 191 -17.72 -14.44 -15.58
C ASP A 191 -17.05 -14.48 -14.20
N GLU A 192 -16.45 -13.38 -13.78
CA GLU A 192 -15.66 -13.26 -12.56
C GLU A 192 -16.16 -12.05 -11.75
N PRO A 193 -16.32 -12.15 -10.43
CA PRO A 193 -16.91 -11.07 -9.64
C PRO A 193 -15.94 -9.92 -9.34
N PHE A 194 -14.62 -10.20 -9.32
CA PHE A 194 -13.60 -9.25 -8.87
C PHE A 194 -12.53 -9.09 -9.94
N GLN A 195 -12.33 -7.88 -10.46
CA GLN A 195 -11.29 -7.60 -11.46
C GLN A 195 -9.89 -7.58 -10.85
N LYS A 196 -9.76 -7.00 -9.66
CA LYS A 196 -8.52 -6.96 -8.89
C LYS A 196 -8.78 -7.40 -7.46
N LEU A 197 -7.92 -8.29 -6.96
CA LEU A 197 -7.90 -8.72 -5.56
C LEU A 197 -6.68 -8.13 -4.87
N LEU A 198 -6.90 -7.42 -3.76
CA LEU A 198 -5.85 -7.01 -2.84
C LEU A 198 -5.99 -7.81 -1.55
N THR A 199 -5.01 -8.66 -1.27
CA THR A 199 -4.97 -9.40 0.00
C THR A 199 -4.19 -8.63 1.04
N GLN A 200 -4.87 -7.99 1.99
CA GLN A 200 -4.16 -7.21 3.00
C GLN A 200 -3.33 -8.08 3.93
N GLY A 201 -2.20 -7.55 4.38
CA GLY A 201 -1.38 -8.15 5.40
C GLY A 201 -2.07 -8.14 6.77
N MET A 202 -1.66 -9.07 7.62
CA MET A 202 -2.19 -9.19 8.98
C MET A 202 -1.64 -8.12 9.91
N ILE A 203 -2.47 -7.67 10.84
CA ILE A 203 -2.01 -6.87 11.97
C ILE A 203 -1.50 -7.84 13.05
N ASN A 204 -0.23 -7.69 13.41
CA ASN A 204 0.47 -8.51 14.39
C ASN A 204 0.76 -7.69 15.65
N LYS A 205 0.84 -8.37 16.79
CA LYS A 205 1.32 -7.81 18.06
C LYS A 205 2.30 -8.79 18.69
N VAL A 206 3.32 -8.25 19.34
CA VAL A 206 4.27 -9.06 20.14
C VAL A 206 3.51 -9.88 21.19
N GLN A 207 3.89 -11.15 21.31
CA GLN A 207 3.32 -12.10 22.25
C GLN A 207 4.43 -12.94 22.89
N PRO A 208 4.34 -13.29 24.19
CA PRO A 208 5.28 -14.20 24.82
C PRO A 208 5.28 -15.58 24.14
N PHE A 209 6.48 -16.08 23.84
CA PHE A 209 6.73 -17.31 23.11
C PHE A 209 7.80 -18.16 23.82
N CYS A 210 7.53 -19.45 23.97
CA CYS A 210 8.47 -20.41 24.54
C CYS A 210 9.36 -20.98 23.43
N PRO A 211 10.69 -20.77 23.48
CA PRO A 211 11.60 -21.29 22.45
C PRO A 211 11.68 -22.82 22.44
N ASP A 212 11.56 -23.47 23.61
CA ASP A 212 11.70 -24.92 23.75
C ASP A 212 10.50 -25.67 23.16
N CYS A 213 9.28 -25.26 23.54
CA CYS A 213 8.04 -25.90 23.10
C CYS A 213 7.49 -25.33 21.79
N LYS A 214 8.04 -24.22 21.31
CA LYS A 214 7.61 -23.50 20.10
C LYS A 214 6.13 -23.08 20.12
N VAL A 215 5.63 -22.67 21.30
CA VAL A 215 4.23 -22.23 21.50
C VAL A 215 4.16 -20.80 22.03
N PHE A 216 3.11 -20.09 21.64
CA PHE A 216 2.74 -18.80 22.22
C PHE A 216 1.89 -19.00 23.48
N LEU A 217 2.02 -18.09 24.44
CA LEU A 217 1.11 -18.06 25.60
C LEU A 217 -0.30 -17.65 25.18
N MET A 218 -1.29 -18.27 25.80
CA MET A 218 -2.70 -17.92 25.62
C MET A 218 -3.11 -16.83 26.61
N LYS A 219 -4.23 -16.14 26.33
CA LYS A 219 -4.77 -15.07 27.19
C LYS A 219 -4.88 -15.47 28.67
N ALA A 220 -5.29 -16.71 28.93
CA ALA A 220 -5.45 -17.24 30.29
C ALA A 220 -4.13 -17.34 31.06
N ASP A 221 -3.00 -17.50 30.35
CA ASP A 221 -1.68 -17.73 30.94
C ASP A 221 -0.88 -16.43 31.12
N LEU A 222 -1.34 -15.29 30.56
CA LEU A 222 -0.63 -14.00 30.65
C LEU A 222 -0.48 -13.46 32.09
N LYS A 223 -1.30 -13.91 33.04
CA LYS A 223 -1.20 -13.52 34.46
C LYS A 223 0.02 -14.13 35.17
N LYS A 224 0.52 -15.27 34.69
CA LYS A 224 1.70 -15.97 35.22
C LYS A 224 2.59 -16.32 34.05
N ILE A 225 3.56 -15.45 33.76
CA ILE A 225 4.46 -15.55 32.59
C ILE A 225 5.35 -16.80 32.71
N LYS A 226 4.81 -17.97 32.35
CA LYS A 226 5.48 -19.27 32.30
C LYS A 226 4.86 -20.15 31.21
N CYS A 227 5.68 -21.00 30.60
CA CYS A 227 5.21 -21.98 29.62
C CYS A 227 4.32 -23.03 30.31
N LYS A 228 3.15 -23.33 29.73
CA LYS A 228 2.23 -24.34 30.28
C LYS A 228 2.68 -25.79 30.07
N ILE A 229 3.57 -26.01 29.11
CA ILE A 229 4.07 -27.34 28.73
C ILE A 229 5.33 -27.69 29.55
N CYS A 230 6.37 -26.86 29.47
CA CYS A 230 7.65 -27.14 30.13
C CYS A 230 7.89 -26.35 31.43
N GLY A 231 7.02 -25.40 31.79
CA GLY A 231 7.20 -24.56 32.98
C GLY A 231 8.23 -23.43 32.84
N ASN A 232 8.95 -23.35 31.72
CA ASN A 232 10.00 -22.34 31.48
C ASN A 232 9.45 -20.90 31.62
N THR A 233 10.17 -20.05 32.35
CA THR A 233 9.87 -18.62 32.55
C THR A 233 10.63 -17.70 31.59
N ASP A 234 11.68 -18.20 30.95
CA ASP A 234 12.53 -17.45 30.01
C ASP A 234 11.87 -17.40 28.62
N LEU A 235 10.78 -16.62 28.54
CA LEU A 235 10.00 -16.44 27.32
C LEU A 235 10.54 -15.25 26.50
N ILE A 236 10.57 -15.42 25.18
CA ILE A 236 10.91 -14.35 24.24
C ILE A 236 9.64 -13.68 23.70
N GLN A 237 9.75 -12.42 23.28
CA GLN A 237 8.67 -11.75 22.55
C GLN A 237 8.76 -12.08 21.07
N LYS A 238 7.68 -12.58 20.48
CA LYS A 238 7.62 -12.87 19.04
C LYS A 238 6.33 -12.32 18.45
N SER A 239 6.43 -11.76 17.25
CA SER A 239 5.29 -11.20 16.52
C SER A 239 4.33 -12.31 16.07
N VAL A 240 3.04 -12.14 16.33
CA VAL A 240 1.98 -13.06 15.91
C VAL A 240 0.71 -12.29 15.58
N LYS A 241 -0.13 -12.83 14.70
CA LYS A 241 -1.42 -12.22 14.35
C LYS A 241 -2.24 -11.94 15.61
N MET A 242 -2.92 -10.79 15.62
CA MET A 242 -3.85 -10.47 16.69
C MET A 242 -5.00 -11.49 16.73
N SER A 243 -5.33 -11.98 17.93
CA SER A 243 -6.47 -12.88 18.12
C SER A 243 -7.01 -12.84 19.55
N LYS A 244 -8.32 -13.07 19.71
CA LYS A 244 -8.98 -13.11 21.02
C LYS A 244 -8.39 -14.20 21.94
N SER A 245 -7.96 -15.32 21.37
CA SER A 245 -7.35 -16.45 22.11
C SER A 245 -5.98 -16.10 22.71
N TYR A 246 -5.15 -15.33 22.00
CA TYR A 246 -3.89 -14.82 22.55
C TYR A 246 -4.10 -13.63 23.48
N GLY A 247 -5.23 -12.93 23.37
CA GLY A 247 -5.52 -11.73 24.18
C GLY A 247 -4.68 -10.52 23.80
N ASN A 248 -4.07 -10.56 22.60
CA ASN A 248 -3.21 -9.51 22.05
C ASN A 248 -3.95 -8.59 21.07
N THR A 249 -5.29 -8.62 21.06
CA THR A 249 -6.12 -7.71 20.27
C THR A 249 -6.08 -6.30 20.84
N VAL A 250 -6.21 -5.32 19.98
CA VAL A 250 -6.44 -3.91 20.36
C VAL A 250 -7.81 -3.52 19.85
N ASP A 251 -8.62 -2.88 20.69
CA ASP A 251 -9.94 -2.38 20.31
C ASP A 251 -9.79 -1.06 19.54
N PRO A 252 -10.25 -0.98 18.28
CA PRO A 252 -10.28 0.27 17.52
C PRO A 252 -11.05 1.40 18.23
N GLY A 253 -12.08 1.08 19.03
CA GLY A 253 -12.88 2.08 19.75
C GLY A 253 -12.05 2.90 20.72
N GLU A 254 -11.25 2.23 21.57
CA GLU A 254 -10.37 2.91 22.55
C GLU A 254 -9.37 3.86 21.86
N ILE A 255 -8.90 3.49 20.67
CA ILE A 255 -8.00 4.30 19.87
C ILE A 255 -8.71 5.54 19.32
N ILE A 256 -9.90 5.35 18.75
CA ILE A 256 -10.70 6.44 18.18
C ILE A 256 -11.08 7.44 19.27
N ASP A 257 -11.50 6.96 20.44
CA ASP A 257 -11.87 7.82 21.57
C ASP A 257 -10.68 8.64 22.09
N LYS A 258 -9.49 8.01 22.14
CA LYS A 258 -8.28 8.66 22.70
C LYS A 258 -7.56 9.58 21.72
N TYR A 259 -7.49 9.20 20.44
CA TYR A 259 -6.64 9.87 19.45
C TYR A 259 -7.40 10.40 18.21
N GLY A 260 -8.67 10.05 18.06
CA GLY A 260 -9.50 10.40 16.91
C GLY A 260 -9.40 9.41 15.74
N ALA A 261 -10.47 9.32 14.96
CA ALA A 261 -10.57 8.41 13.81
C ALA A 261 -9.48 8.66 12.74
N ASP A 262 -9.17 9.92 12.45
CA ASP A 262 -8.15 10.28 11.46
C ASP A 262 -6.74 9.84 11.88
N THR A 263 -6.44 9.90 13.19
CA THR A 263 -5.18 9.36 13.71
C THR A 263 -5.10 7.85 13.50
N ALA A 264 -6.18 7.13 13.80
CA ALA A 264 -6.24 5.68 13.62
C ALA A 264 -6.04 5.28 12.15
N ARG A 265 -6.75 5.95 11.24
CA ARG A 265 -6.63 5.76 9.78
C ARG A 265 -5.22 6.04 9.29
N PHE A 266 -4.66 7.20 9.66
CA PHE A 266 -3.31 7.57 9.27
C PHE A 266 -2.28 6.56 9.79
N PHE A 267 -2.38 6.14 11.05
CA PHE A 267 -1.48 5.16 11.65
C PHE A 267 -1.45 3.84 10.87
N ILE A 268 -2.63 3.28 10.55
CA ILE A 268 -2.74 2.01 9.83
C ILE A 268 -2.16 2.14 8.41
N LEU A 269 -2.55 3.19 7.68
CA LEU A 269 -2.17 3.37 6.27
C LEU A 269 -0.69 3.78 6.10
N PHE A 270 -0.10 4.42 7.10
CA PHE A 270 1.31 4.81 7.11
C PHE A 270 2.23 3.67 7.59
N GLY A 271 1.77 2.85 8.55
CA GLY A 271 2.60 1.87 9.24
C GLY A 271 3.15 0.77 8.32
N ALA A 272 2.33 0.29 7.37
CA ALA A 272 2.72 -0.75 6.43
C ALA A 272 2.07 -0.54 5.05
N SER A 273 2.70 -1.09 4.01
CA SER A 273 2.03 -1.22 2.71
C SER A 273 0.86 -2.20 2.84
N PRO A 274 -0.24 -2.04 2.09
CA PRO A 274 -1.46 -2.84 2.29
C PRO A 274 -1.25 -4.36 2.29
N GLU A 275 -0.39 -4.88 1.40
CA GLU A 275 -0.08 -6.32 1.29
C GLU A 275 0.86 -6.83 2.39
N SER A 276 1.57 -5.93 3.06
CA SER A 276 2.52 -6.25 4.11
C SER A 276 1.84 -6.33 5.46
N GLY A 277 2.28 -7.25 6.32
CA GLY A 277 1.84 -7.26 7.71
C GLY A 277 2.22 -5.96 8.43
N LEU A 278 1.34 -5.49 9.29
CA LEU A 278 1.59 -4.34 10.17
C LEU A 278 1.94 -4.87 11.57
N GLU A 279 3.10 -4.50 12.09
CA GLU A 279 3.42 -4.73 13.50
C GLU A 279 2.89 -3.56 14.34
N TRP A 280 2.03 -3.87 15.30
CA TRP A 280 1.44 -2.88 16.18
C TRP A 280 2.48 -2.30 17.15
N ASN A 281 2.58 -0.97 17.17
CA ASN A 281 3.44 -0.21 18.08
C ASN A 281 2.73 1.06 18.57
N ASP A 282 2.61 1.21 19.89
CA ASP A 282 1.97 2.37 20.55
C ASP A 282 2.76 3.68 20.35
N GLU A 283 4.05 3.63 20.05
CA GLU A 283 4.82 4.83 19.67
C GLU A 283 4.40 5.33 18.29
N GLY A 284 4.07 4.42 17.37
CA GLY A 284 3.64 4.76 16.03
C GLY A 284 2.32 5.52 16.01
N ILE A 285 1.37 5.16 16.89
CA ILE A 285 0.11 5.90 17.00
C ILE A 285 0.30 7.29 17.63
N ASN A 286 1.23 7.44 18.58
CA ASN A 286 1.56 8.74 19.14
C ASN A 286 2.20 9.67 18.10
N PHE A 287 3.03 9.12 17.20
CA PHE A 287 3.54 9.87 16.05
C PHE A 287 2.40 10.33 15.13
N ALA A 288 1.49 9.42 14.77
CA ALA A 288 0.32 9.72 13.95
C ALA A 288 -0.52 10.88 14.53
N TYR A 289 -0.82 10.80 15.83
CA TYR A 289 -1.59 11.83 16.54
C TYR A 289 -0.91 13.21 16.46
N LYS A 290 0.39 13.26 16.77
CA LYS A 290 1.18 14.50 16.70
C LYS A 290 1.24 15.05 15.28
N PHE A 291 1.39 14.18 14.27
CA PHE A 291 1.43 14.60 12.87
C PHE A 291 0.11 15.24 12.44
N VAL A 292 -1.03 14.58 12.68
CA VAL A 292 -2.37 15.10 12.33
C VAL A 292 -2.65 16.42 13.05
N ARG A 293 -2.31 16.51 14.36
CA ARG A 293 -2.46 17.75 15.13
C ARG A 293 -1.60 18.89 14.58
N ASN A 294 -0.33 18.62 14.28
CA ASN A 294 0.58 19.63 13.72
C ASN A 294 0.18 20.04 12.31
N PHE A 295 -0.37 19.12 11.50
CA PHE A 295 -0.93 19.40 10.19
C PHE A 295 -2.10 20.39 10.29
N PHE A 296 -3.03 20.16 11.22
CA PHE A 296 -4.11 21.10 11.52
C PHE A 296 -3.57 22.48 11.87
N HIS A 297 -2.67 22.58 12.86
CA HIS A 297 -2.10 23.86 13.28
C HIS A 297 -1.31 24.56 12.16
N LEU A 298 -0.56 23.81 11.35
CA LEU A 298 0.17 24.38 10.20
C LEU A 298 -0.79 25.12 9.27
N LEU A 299 -1.94 24.51 8.96
CA LEU A 299 -2.87 25.03 7.98
C LEU A 299 -3.87 26.02 8.58
N THR A 300 -4.15 26.03 9.87
CA THR A 300 -5.12 26.96 10.49
C THR A 300 -4.48 28.19 11.14
N THR A 301 -3.21 28.11 11.55
CA THR A 301 -2.54 29.24 12.21
C THR A 301 -2.36 30.41 11.23
N PRO A 302 -2.66 31.66 11.64
CA PRO A 302 -2.47 32.84 10.80
C PRO A 302 -1.07 32.96 10.21
N ILE A 303 -0.99 33.52 9.00
CA ILE A 303 0.27 33.77 8.30
C ILE A 303 0.94 34.98 8.96
N GLN A 304 2.12 34.78 9.54
CA GLN A 304 2.90 35.87 10.15
C GLN A 304 3.84 36.53 9.13
N ASN A 305 4.59 35.73 8.35
CA ASN A 305 5.59 36.23 7.42
C ASN A 305 5.02 36.31 5.99
N LYS A 306 4.37 37.43 5.66
CA LYS A 306 3.86 37.68 4.29
C LYS A 306 4.84 38.52 3.49
N ARG A 307 4.88 38.26 2.18
CA ARG A 307 5.65 39.02 1.19
C ARG A 307 4.83 39.19 -0.08
N ASP A 308 5.04 40.30 -0.78
CA ASP A 308 4.26 40.66 -1.99
C ASP A 308 5.03 40.45 -3.30
N LYS A 309 6.37 40.48 -3.26
CA LYS A 309 7.21 40.19 -4.44
C LYS A 309 7.39 38.69 -4.61
N ARG A 310 7.37 38.17 -5.84
CA ARG A 310 7.68 36.76 -6.11
C ARG A 310 9.18 36.47 -5.90
N THR A 311 9.53 35.26 -5.48
CA THR A 311 10.94 34.79 -5.40
C THR A 311 11.08 33.39 -5.96
N ILE A 312 12.32 32.95 -6.19
CA ILE A 312 12.64 31.58 -6.59
C ILE A 312 12.02 30.52 -5.68
N ARG A 313 11.81 30.84 -4.39
CA ARG A 313 11.19 29.91 -3.44
C ARG A 313 9.75 29.56 -3.81
N ASP A 314 9.02 30.50 -4.42
CA ASP A 314 7.65 30.32 -4.91
C ASP A 314 7.60 29.37 -6.11
N GLU A 315 8.53 29.54 -7.04
CA GLU A 315 8.65 28.66 -8.21
C GLU A 315 8.98 27.24 -7.78
N LEU A 316 9.91 27.11 -6.84
CA LEU A 316 10.33 25.84 -6.28
C LEU A 316 9.24 25.15 -5.45
N ILE A 317 8.42 25.89 -4.67
CA ILE A 317 7.30 25.25 -3.94
C ILE A 317 6.18 24.81 -4.89
N LEU A 318 5.91 25.56 -5.97
CA LEU A 318 4.94 25.18 -6.99
C LEU A 318 5.40 23.95 -7.78
N TYR A 319 6.68 23.90 -8.16
CA TYR A 319 7.29 22.70 -8.73
C TYR A 319 7.12 21.50 -7.80
N ASN A 320 7.50 21.65 -6.53
CA ASN A 320 7.42 20.56 -5.56
C ASN A 320 5.96 20.11 -5.32
N LEU A 321 5.01 21.05 -5.22
CA LEU A 321 3.58 20.74 -5.13
C LEU A 321 3.12 19.90 -6.32
N ASN A 322 3.49 20.31 -7.53
CA ASN A 322 3.12 19.64 -8.75
C ASN A 322 3.73 18.23 -8.85
N LYS A 323 5.00 18.08 -8.42
CA LYS A 323 5.66 16.79 -8.28
C LYS A 323 4.96 15.91 -7.24
N THR A 324 4.56 16.46 -6.10
CA THR A 324 3.80 15.74 -5.07
C THR A 324 2.45 15.28 -5.61
N VAL A 325 1.69 16.13 -6.31
CA VAL A 325 0.41 15.73 -6.94
C VAL A 325 0.61 14.54 -7.86
N LYS A 326 1.62 14.59 -8.76
CA LYS A 326 1.94 13.46 -9.66
C LYS A 326 2.25 12.19 -8.88
N LEU A 327 3.19 12.24 -7.95
CA LEU A 327 3.67 11.06 -7.21
C LEU A 327 2.56 10.45 -6.34
N VAL A 328 1.76 11.27 -5.66
CA VAL A 328 0.63 10.79 -4.85
C VAL A 328 -0.44 10.15 -5.74
N THR A 329 -0.75 10.76 -6.89
CA THR A 329 -1.71 10.20 -7.87
C THR A 329 -1.25 8.84 -8.38
N GLU A 330 0.01 8.75 -8.82
CA GLU A 330 0.59 7.48 -9.31
C GLU A 330 0.59 6.41 -8.20
N SER A 331 0.94 6.78 -6.97
CA SER A 331 0.94 5.88 -5.82
C SER A 331 -0.45 5.38 -5.44
N ILE A 332 -1.47 6.24 -5.41
CA ILE A 332 -2.84 5.82 -5.06
C ILE A 332 -3.43 4.92 -6.16
N THR A 333 -3.22 5.24 -7.44
CA THR A 333 -3.67 4.42 -8.58
C THR A 333 -3.13 3.00 -8.51
N ARG A 334 -1.86 2.83 -8.08
CA ARG A 334 -1.24 1.52 -7.90
C ARG A 334 -1.41 0.92 -6.50
N ILE A 335 -2.20 1.55 -5.63
CA ILE A 335 -2.50 1.13 -4.24
C ILE A 335 -1.25 1.13 -3.33
N ALA A 336 -0.22 1.92 -3.66
CA ALA A 336 0.94 2.19 -2.82
C ALA A 336 0.65 3.34 -1.83
N ILE A 337 -0.36 3.14 -0.96
CA ILE A 337 -0.90 4.19 -0.08
C ILE A 337 0.17 4.75 0.88
N ARG A 338 1.06 3.88 1.40
CA ARG A 338 2.17 4.30 2.26
C ARG A 338 3.11 5.28 1.55
N ASP A 339 3.41 5.04 0.28
CA ASP A 339 4.27 5.92 -0.52
C ASP A 339 3.59 7.27 -0.75
N ALA A 340 2.29 7.26 -1.07
CA ALA A 340 1.49 8.48 -1.17
C ALA A 340 1.56 9.32 0.12
N ILE A 341 1.39 8.69 1.28
CA ILE A 341 1.50 9.36 2.58
C ILE A 341 2.91 9.92 2.80
N ASN A 342 3.97 9.19 2.45
CA ASN A 342 5.35 9.67 2.56
C ASN A 342 5.58 10.95 1.73
N TYR A 343 5.05 11.02 0.51
CA TYR A 343 5.13 12.23 -0.32
C TYR A 343 4.35 13.41 0.28
N ILE A 344 3.20 13.14 0.90
CA ILE A 344 2.41 14.16 1.62
C ILE A 344 3.19 14.67 2.84
N ILE A 345 3.73 13.78 3.69
CA ILE A 345 4.55 14.16 4.86
C ILE A 345 5.74 15.04 4.44
N GLN A 346 6.43 14.64 3.36
CA GLN A 346 7.54 15.41 2.83
C GLN A 346 7.09 16.81 2.38
N PHE A 347 5.98 16.91 1.65
CA PHE A 347 5.45 18.20 1.23
C PHE A 347 4.97 19.06 2.40
N VAL A 348 4.36 18.48 3.44
CA VAL A 348 4.00 19.17 4.70
C VAL A 348 5.24 19.78 5.36
N SER A 349 6.35 19.05 5.41
CA SER A 349 7.63 19.58 5.92
C SER A 349 8.10 20.78 5.09
N ASP A 350 8.02 20.69 3.77
CA ASP A 350 8.49 21.75 2.87
C ASP A 350 7.57 22.98 2.86
N LEU A 351 6.26 22.78 3.03
CA LEU A 351 5.28 23.85 3.23
C LEU A 351 5.47 24.56 4.58
N THR A 352 5.83 23.82 5.63
CA THR A 352 6.19 24.39 6.94
C THR A 352 7.38 25.34 6.80
N LYS A 353 8.47 24.88 6.17
CA LYS A 353 9.64 25.74 5.90
C LYS A 353 9.27 26.97 5.07
N TYR A 354 8.44 26.79 4.03
CA TYR A 354 7.96 27.91 3.20
C TYR A 354 7.21 28.96 4.04
N LYS A 355 6.34 28.50 4.96
CA LYS A 355 5.60 29.36 5.90
C LYS A 355 6.53 30.22 6.76
N GLU A 356 7.59 29.61 7.30
CA GLU A 356 8.59 30.28 8.14
C GLU A 356 9.47 31.26 7.34
N GLU A 357 9.91 30.86 6.14
CA GLU A 357 10.76 31.65 5.25
C GLU A 357 10.06 32.89 4.69
N GLY A 358 8.73 32.87 4.62
CA GLY A 358 7.89 33.95 4.16
C GLY A 358 7.19 33.60 2.84
N ILE A 359 5.90 33.84 2.80
CA ILE A 359 5.00 33.30 1.77
C ILE A 359 4.39 34.37 0.88
N MET A 360 4.11 33.99 -0.36
CA MET A 360 3.16 34.70 -1.22
C MET A 360 1.76 34.11 -1.02
N LYS A 361 0.81 34.92 -0.53
CA LYS A 361 -0.50 34.44 -0.02
C LYS A 361 -1.25 33.56 -1.03
N LYS A 362 -1.25 33.95 -2.30
CA LYS A 362 -1.91 33.21 -3.39
C LYS A 362 -1.34 31.79 -3.54
N ILE A 363 -0.02 31.67 -3.54
CA ILE A 363 0.69 30.40 -3.74
C ILE A 363 0.53 29.50 -2.53
N TYR A 364 0.66 30.06 -1.32
CA TYR A 364 0.44 29.30 -0.09
C TYR A 364 -0.99 28.74 -0.03
N ASN A 365 -2.00 29.50 -0.42
CA ASN A 365 -3.38 29.02 -0.48
C ASN A 365 -3.56 27.90 -1.52
N GLU A 366 -2.96 28.02 -2.71
CA GLU A 366 -2.96 26.94 -3.70
C GLU A 366 -2.33 25.65 -3.13
N CYS A 367 -1.19 25.77 -2.44
CA CYS A 367 -0.55 24.64 -1.77
C CYS A 367 -1.47 24.01 -0.71
N ARG A 368 -2.14 24.82 0.13
CA ARG A 368 -3.07 24.32 1.16
C ARG A 368 -4.22 23.56 0.53
N GLU A 369 -4.87 24.13 -0.48
CA GLU A 369 -6.04 23.55 -1.12
C GLU A 369 -5.72 22.19 -1.75
N LYS A 370 -4.67 22.11 -2.56
CA LYS A 370 -4.25 20.84 -3.18
C LYS A 370 -3.81 19.82 -2.13
N LEU A 371 -3.08 20.25 -1.10
CA LEU A 371 -2.65 19.37 -0.01
C LEU A 371 -3.83 18.77 0.76
N LEU A 372 -4.89 19.54 1.01
CA LEU A 372 -6.11 19.05 1.64
C LEU A 372 -6.77 17.97 0.79
N ILE A 373 -6.93 18.19 -0.52
CA ILE A 373 -7.51 17.17 -1.41
C ILE A 373 -6.66 15.90 -1.44
N LEU A 374 -5.34 16.02 -1.55
CA LEU A 374 -4.43 14.87 -1.59
C LEU A 374 -4.47 14.03 -0.31
N PHE A 375 -4.69 14.67 0.85
CA PHE A 375 -4.66 14.00 2.15
C PHE A 375 -6.04 13.54 2.64
N HIS A 376 -7.11 14.04 2.01
CA HIS A 376 -8.50 13.74 2.37
C HIS A 376 -8.85 12.24 2.41
N PRO A 377 -8.39 11.37 1.47
CA PRO A 377 -8.71 9.94 1.56
C PRO A 377 -8.13 9.25 2.81
N ILE A 378 -7.12 9.86 3.45
CA ILE A 378 -6.42 9.31 4.61
C ILE A 378 -7.02 9.89 5.89
N VAL A 379 -7.17 11.22 5.97
CA VAL A 379 -7.67 11.97 7.14
C VAL A 379 -8.86 12.88 6.77
N PRO A 380 -10.03 12.29 6.44
CA PRO A 380 -11.14 13.05 5.86
C PRO A 380 -11.73 14.10 6.80
N HIS A 381 -11.80 13.83 8.11
CA HIS A 381 -12.50 14.71 9.06
C HIS A 381 -11.72 16.02 9.30
N VAL A 382 -10.42 15.90 9.59
CA VAL A 382 -9.53 17.04 9.82
C VAL A 382 -9.37 17.87 8.54
N THR A 383 -9.33 17.21 7.37
CA THR A 383 -9.23 17.95 6.10
C THR A 383 -10.51 18.72 5.76
N GLU A 384 -11.70 18.17 6.04
CA GLU A 384 -12.98 18.90 5.92
C GLU A 384 -13.03 20.10 6.88
N GLU A 385 -12.66 19.92 8.15
CA GLU A 385 -12.65 21.01 9.13
C GLU A 385 -11.73 22.17 8.70
N ILE A 386 -10.54 21.85 8.20
CA ILE A 386 -9.62 22.87 7.68
C ILE A 386 -10.18 23.50 6.41
N TRP A 387 -10.85 22.73 5.55
CA TRP A 387 -11.46 23.21 4.32
C TRP A 387 -12.57 24.24 4.60
N GLU A 388 -13.44 23.97 5.59
CA GLU A 388 -14.43 24.91 6.09
C GLU A 388 -13.76 26.15 6.71
N PHE A 389 -12.72 25.97 7.53
CA PHE A 389 -11.96 27.07 8.13
C PHE A 389 -11.38 28.04 7.09
N ILE A 390 -10.95 27.54 5.91
CA ILE A 390 -10.46 28.39 4.81
C ILE A 390 -11.56 28.95 3.91
N ARG A 391 -12.82 28.85 4.36
CA ARG A 391 -14.05 29.40 3.78
C ARG A 391 -14.29 28.92 2.36
N LYS A 392 -14.42 27.61 2.20
CA LYS A 392 -14.84 26.97 0.96
C LYS A 392 -16.26 26.47 1.13
N ASP A 393 -17.15 26.87 0.23
CA ASP A 393 -18.60 26.65 0.37
C ASP A 393 -19.05 25.21 0.04
N LYS A 394 -18.14 24.36 -0.44
CA LYS A 394 -18.43 22.98 -0.86
C LYS A 394 -17.70 21.99 0.03
N ILE A 395 -18.32 20.85 0.30
CA ILE A 395 -17.70 19.70 0.97
C ILE A 395 -16.45 19.26 0.18
N LEU A 396 -15.33 19.06 0.87
CA LEU A 396 -14.06 18.66 0.27
C LEU A 396 -14.16 17.31 -0.46
N SER A 397 -14.88 16.35 0.11
CA SER A 397 -15.08 15.02 -0.49
C SER A 397 -15.69 15.01 -1.90
N LEU A 398 -16.38 16.09 -2.29
CA LEU A 398 -16.98 16.27 -3.62
C LEU A 398 -16.06 17.01 -4.60
N ASN A 399 -14.86 17.42 -4.18
CA ASN A 399 -13.91 18.09 -5.06
C ASN A 399 -13.22 17.10 -5.99
N PHE A 400 -12.92 17.56 -7.21
CA PHE A 400 -12.11 16.80 -8.14
C PHE A 400 -10.69 16.62 -7.62
N TRP A 401 -10.14 15.43 -7.88
CA TRP A 401 -8.73 15.15 -7.64
C TRP A 401 -7.83 16.12 -8.42
N PRO A 402 -6.78 16.70 -7.81
CA PRO A 402 -5.97 17.71 -8.47
C PRO A 402 -5.17 17.11 -9.63
N THR A 403 -5.09 17.85 -10.73
CA THR A 403 -4.18 17.54 -11.85
C THR A 403 -2.83 18.20 -11.65
N TYR A 404 -1.79 17.62 -12.26
CA TYR A 404 -0.46 18.21 -12.33
C TYR A 404 -0.15 18.73 -13.74
N ASN A 405 0.65 19.80 -13.84
CA ASN A 405 1.11 20.40 -15.08
C ASN A 405 2.53 19.92 -15.43
N ASN A 406 2.71 19.26 -16.58
CA ASN A 406 4.03 18.77 -17.01
C ASN A 406 5.06 19.89 -17.25
N ASP A 407 4.63 21.10 -17.62
CA ASP A 407 5.53 22.22 -17.89
C ASP A 407 6.28 22.68 -16.63
N LEU A 408 5.65 22.51 -15.46
CA LEU A 408 6.28 22.78 -14.17
C LEU A 408 7.32 21.71 -13.81
N LEU A 409 7.16 20.47 -14.28
CA LEU A 409 8.06 19.33 -14.02
C LEU A 409 9.29 19.32 -14.94
N ASN A 410 9.89 20.48 -15.15
CA ASN A 410 11.09 20.60 -15.97
C ASN A 410 12.36 20.25 -15.17
N ILE A 411 13.39 19.83 -15.91
CA ILE A 411 14.68 19.39 -15.36
C ILE A 411 15.43 20.52 -14.63
N GLU A 412 15.21 21.77 -15.04
CA GLU A 412 15.82 22.95 -14.42
C GLU A 412 15.30 23.17 -12.99
N ASN A 413 13.97 23.15 -12.80
CA ASN A 413 13.34 23.26 -11.49
C ASN A 413 13.69 22.07 -10.60
N GLU A 414 13.77 20.86 -11.16
CA GLU A 414 14.26 19.70 -10.44
C GLU A 414 15.68 19.89 -9.93
N TYR A 415 16.57 20.36 -10.81
CA TYR A 415 17.95 20.67 -10.45
C TYR A 415 18.02 21.74 -9.34
N LYS A 416 17.33 22.87 -9.51
CA LYS A 416 17.32 23.97 -8.52
C LYS A 416 16.76 23.50 -7.17
N TRP A 417 15.68 22.72 -7.17
CA TRP A 417 15.09 22.14 -5.94
C TRP A 417 16.09 21.24 -5.22
N ASN A 418 16.71 20.31 -5.95
CA ASN A 418 17.67 19.36 -5.40
C ASN A 418 18.92 20.08 -4.87
N LEU A 419 19.41 21.09 -5.60
CA LEU A 419 20.56 21.90 -5.21
C LEU A 419 20.29 22.67 -3.92
N LEU A 420 19.14 23.35 -3.80
CA LEU A 420 18.74 24.06 -2.58
C LEU A 420 18.75 23.13 -1.36
N ASN A 421 18.17 21.94 -1.49
CA ASN A 421 18.10 20.98 -0.39
C ASN A 421 19.48 20.39 -0.06
N SER A 422 20.29 20.05 -1.07
CA SER A 422 21.62 19.48 -0.84
C SER A 422 22.56 20.46 -0.14
N ILE A 423 22.52 21.74 -0.50
CA ILE A 423 23.37 22.77 0.15
C ILE A 423 23.02 22.90 1.62
N VAL A 424 21.72 22.97 1.95
CA VAL A 424 21.27 23.08 3.33
C VAL A 424 21.67 21.87 4.15
N ASP A 425 21.54 20.67 3.58
CA ASP A 425 21.95 19.43 4.23
C ASP A 425 23.47 19.33 4.39
N ASP A 426 24.24 19.76 3.40
CA ASP A 426 25.70 19.78 3.46
C ASP A 426 26.19 20.77 4.52
N ILE A 427 25.59 21.97 4.59
CA ILE A 427 25.88 22.93 5.68
C ILE A 427 25.62 22.25 7.02
N LYS A 428 24.42 21.71 7.26
CA LYS A 428 24.07 21.04 8.53
C LYS A 428 25.03 19.90 8.88
N LYS A 429 25.40 19.05 7.91
CA LYS A 429 26.36 17.96 8.13
C LYS A 429 27.73 18.50 8.53
N ILE A 430 28.20 19.58 7.90
CA ILE A 430 29.46 20.22 8.28
C ILE A 430 29.34 20.78 9.71
N MET A 431 28.24 21.45 10.06
CA MET A 431 28.01 21.94 11.42
C MET A 431 28.11 20.83 12.48
N LEU A 432 27.43 19.70 12.24
CA LEU A 432 27.49 18.54 13.14
C LEU A 432 28.90 17.95 13.23
N ALA A 433 29.60 17.83 12.11
CA ALA A 433 30.92 17.23 12.05
C ALA A 433 32.01 18.08 12.70
N THR A 434 31.94 19.41 12.56
CA THR A 434 32.95 20.33 13.11
C THR A 434 32.73 20.66 14.58
N LYS A 435 31.57 20.32 15.17
CA LYS A 435 31.17 20.67 16.55
C LYS A 435 31.28 22.17 16.86
N ILE A 436 31.26 23.02 15.83
CA ILE A 436 31.32 24.47 15.99
C ILE A 436 29.99 24.91 16.62
N LYS A 437 30.08 25.53 17.81
CA LYS A 437 28.89 25.95 18.57
C LYS A 437 28.22 27.19 17.99
N GLU A 438 28.97 28.04 17.31
CA GLU A 438 28.47 29.30 16.75
C GLU A 438 29.15 29.57 15.41
N ILE A 439 28.35 29.73 14.36
CA ILE A 439 28.83 30.00 13.00
C ILE A 439 28.50 31.45 12.72
N LYS A 440 29.53 32.25 12.47
CA LYS A 440 29.35 33.65 12.12
C LYS A 440 28.98 33.77 10.65
N LYS A 441 29.61 32.96 9.80
CA LYS A 441 29.49 33.09 8.35
C LYS A 441 29.58 31.74 7.63
N THR A 442 28.72 31.57 6.63
CA THR A 442 28.76 30.47 5.66
C THR A 442 29.17 31.04 4.30
N ILE A 443 30.28 30.55 3.76
CA ILE A 443 30.77 30.93 2.43
C ILE A 443 30.46 29.79 1.46
N ILE A 444 29.66 30.10 0.45
CA ILE A 444 29.35 29.22 -0.68
C ILE A 444 30.25 29.63 -1.84
N ILE A 445 31.12 28.71 -2.26
CA ILE A 445 32.12 28.95 -3.29
C ILE A 445 31.68 28.24 -4.57
N THR A 446 31.37 29.02 -5.61
CA THR A 446 30.98 28.50 -6.93
C THR A 446 32.19 28.24 -7.82
N ALA A 447 32.07 27.28 -8.74
CA ALA A 447 33.18 26.77 -9.52
C ALA A 447 33.73 27.80 -10.54
N ARG A 448 34.96 27.60 -11.00
CA ARG A 448 35.52 28.33 -12.17
C ARG A 448 34.85 27.92 -13.48
N GLU A 449 34.83 28.81 -14.45
CA GLU A 449 34.18 28.64 -15.76
C GLU A 449 34.61 27.38 -16.51
N TRP A 450 35.90 27.07 -16.54
CA TRP A 450 36.41 25.88 -17.22
C TRP A 450 35.82 24.57 -16.63
N LYS A 451 35.39 24.58 -15.36
CA LYS A 451 34.74 23.42 -14.72
C LYS A 451 33.32 23.19 -15.23
N TYR A 452 32.59 24.24 -15.63
CA TYR A 452 31.28 24.11 -16.28
C TYR A 452 31.44 23.46 -17.66
N LYS A 453 32.39 23.95 -18.46
CA LYS A 453 32.73 23.35 -19.75
C LYS A 453 33.15 21.88 -19.61
N PHE A 454 34.04 21.59 -18.66
CA PHE A 454 34.43 20.22 -18.32
C PHE A 454 33.23 19.34 -17.94
N TYR A 455 32.38 19.81 -17.03
CA TYR A 455 31.26 19.04 -16.51
C TYR A 455 30.21 18.76 -17.60
N SER A 456 29.89 19.75 -18.42
CA SER A 456 29.01 19.62 -19.59
C SER A 456 29.48 18.54 -20.56
N LEU A 457 30.75 18.61 -20.97
CA LEU A 457 31.37 17.63 -21.86
C LEU A 457 31.42 16.25 -21.21
N LEU A 458 31.78 16.18 -19.92
CA LEU A 458 31.83 14.93 -19.18
C LEU A 458 30.46 14.24 -19.13
N MET A 459 29.39 14.97 -18.80
CA MET A 459 28.04 14.39 -18.74
C MET A 459 27.58 13.88 -20.11
N THR A 460 27.88 14.63 -21.18
CA THR A 460 27.59 14.19 -22.56
C THR A 460 28.37 12.93 -22.94
N LEU A 461 29.63 12.80 -22.51
CA LEU A 461 30.47 11.63 -22.80
C LEU A 461 30.04 10.39 -21.98
N ILE A 462 29.60 10.58 -20.74
CA ILE A 462 29.11 9.51 -19.86
C ILE A 462 27.87 8.82 -20.44
N GLU A 463 27.05 9.53 -21.21
CA GLU A 463 25.91 8.94 -21.93
C GLU A 463 26.35 8.00 -23.05
N LYS A 464 27.56 8.18 -23.60
CA LYS A 464 28.10 7.38 -24.71
C LYS A 464 28.95 6.21 -24.23
N THR A 465 29.80 6.43 -23.22
CA THR A 465 30.72 5.42 -22.69
C THR A 465 30.97 5.63 -21.22
N LYS A 466 31.20 4.53 -20.49
CA LYS A 466 31.64 4.55 -19.08
C LYS A 466 33.14 4.31 -18.94
N ASN A 467 33.85 4.11 -20.05
CA ASN A 467 35.29 3.87 -20.03
C ASN A 467 36.03 5.19 -19.75
N GLN A 468 36.66 5.28 -18.57
CA GLN A 468 37.40 6.48 -18.16
C GLN A 468 38.52 6.85 -19.14
N GLY A 469 39.20 5.87 -19.75
CA GLY A 469 40.27 6.12 -20.71
C GLY A 469 39.76 6.82 -21.98
N GLU A 470 38.62 6.36 -22.51
CA GLU A 470 37.97 6.96 -23.69
C GLU A 470 37.46 8.37 -23.38
N ILE A 471 36.80 8.55 -22.23
CA ILE A 471 36.32 9.87 -21.78
C ILE A 471 37.50 10.84 -21.66
N MET A 472 38.60 10.41 -21.04
CA MET A 472 39.81 11.23 -20.91
C MET A 472 40.39 11.58 -22.27
N LYS A 473 40.45 10.63 -23.22
CA LYS A 473 40.96 10.88 -24.57
C LYS A 473 40.16 12.00 -25.27
N GLU A 474 38.85 12.01 -25.14
CA GLU A 474 37.99 13.07 -25.70
C GLU A 474 38.12 14.40 -24.96
N LEU A 475 38.09 14.39 -23.62
CA LEU A 475 38.26 15.62 -22.82
C LEU A 475 39.62 16.30 -23.05
N MET A 476 40.68 15.53 -23.28
CA MET A 476 42.04 16.06 -23.49
C MET A 476 42.26 16.66 -24.88
N LYS A 477 41.30 16.53 -25.82
CA LYS A 477 41.33 17.27 -27.11
C LYS A 477 41.16 18.78 -26.90
N ASP A 478 40.47 19.18 -25.83
CA ASP A 478 40.31 20.58 -25.49
C ASP A 478 41.57 21.13 -24.80
N LYS A 479 42.23 22.10 -25.46
CA LYS A 479 43.48 22.71 -24.96
C LYS A 479 43.30 23.39 -23.59
N GLN A 480 42.14 23.97 -23.30
CA GLN A 480 41.88 24.63 -22.01
C GLN A 480 41.73 23.61 -20.88
N LEU A 481 41.12 22.46 -21.16
CA LEU A 481 40.96 21.38 -20.17
C LEU A 481 42.25 20.61 -19.92
N LYS A 482 43.11 20.48 -20.94
CA LYS A 482 44.38 19.75 -20.86
C LYS A 482 45.30 20.25 -19.74
N VAL A 483 45.29 21.56 -19.46
CA VAL A 483 46.07 22.19 -18.37
C VAL A 483 45.62 21.69 -16.98
N HIS A 484 44.39 21.20 -16.87
CA HIS A 484 43.78 20.70 -15.63
C HIS A 484 43.66 19.16 -15.58
N SER A 485 44.43 18.44 -16.40
CA SER A 485 44.35 16.98 -16.59
C SER A 485 44.34 16.16 -15.29
N LYS A 486 45.18 16.50 -14.31
CA LYS A 486 45.24 15.81 -13.01
C LYS A 486 43.91 15.91 -12.24
N PHE A 487 43.33 17.11 -12.17
CA PHE A 487 42.05 17.33 -11.50
C PHE A 487 40.91 16.63 -12.24
N ILE A 488 40.88 16.76 -13.57
CA ILE A 488 39.87 16.15 -14.43
C ILE A 488 39.88 14.63 -14.25
N ASN A 489 41.05 14.00 -14.31
CA ASN A 489 41.16 12.54 -14.16
C ASN A 489 40.61 12.05 -12.81
N GLN A 490 40.99 12.71 -11.72
CA GLN A 490 40.51 12.38 -10.37
C GLN A 490 39.00 12.60 -10.23
N THR A 491 38.48 13.69 -10.80
CA THR A 491 37.07 14.06 -10.69
C THR A 491 36.18 13.16 -11.55
N THR A 492 36.58 12.87 -12.79
CA THR A 492 35.91 11.89 -13.66
C THR A 492 35.78 10.53 -12.98
N SER A 493 36.86 10.02 -12.37
CA SER A 493 36.82 8.75 -11.62
C SER A 493 35.81 8.78 -10.47
N LYS A 494 35.77 9.88 -9.70
CA LYS A 494 34.81 10.06 -8.59
C LYS A 494 33.36 10.12 -9.07
N ILE A 495 33.10 10.80 -10.18
CA ILE A 495 31.77 10.94 -10.78
C ILE A 495 31.28 9.60 -11.31
N LEU A 496 32.10 8.87 -12.08
CA LEU A 496 31.76 7.55 -12.61
C LEU A 496 31.40 6.54 -11.52
N LYS A 497 32.09 6.60 -10.36
CA LYS A 497 31.78 5.74 -9.20
C LYS A 497 30.47 6.10 -8.49
N ASN A 498 29.92 7.30 -8.69
CA ASN A 498 28.77 7.80 -7.93
C ASN A 498 27.79 8.60 -8.82
N LEU A 499 27.45 8.11 -10.00
CA LEU A 499 26.66 8.88 -10.98
C LEU A 499 25.35 9.47 -10.42
N GLY A 500 24.63 8.72 -9.57
CA GLY A 500 23.37 9.17 -8.98
C GLY A 500 23.50 10.39 -8.04
N LYS A 501 24.72 10.79 -7.67
CA LYS A 501 25.00 11.95 -6.83
C LYS A 501 25.18 13.25 -7.65
N TYR A 502 25.39 13.16 -8.96
CA TYR A 502 25.74 14.29 -9.81
C TYR A 502 24.59 14.63 -10.76
N SER A 503 24.27 15.91 -10.88
CA SER A 503 23.22 16.38 -11.78
C SER A 503 23.63 16.17 -13.23
N LYS A 504 22.70 15.70 -14.07
CA LYS A 504 22.87 15.66 -15.53
C LYS A 504 22.48 16.97 -16.21
N TYR A 505 21.79 17.86 -15.50
CA TYR A 505 21.40 19.15 -16.04
C TYR A 505 22.64 20.00 -16.30
N ASN A 506 22.76 20.51 -17.53
CA ASN A 506 23.87 21.35 -17.94
C ASN A 506 23.54 22.80 -17.59
N VAL A 507 24.14 23.30 -16.51
CA VAL A 507 23.80 24.60 -15.94
C VAL A 507 24.80 25.62 -16.42
N ASP A 508 24.32 26.77 -16.87
CA ASP A 508 25.23 27.88 -17.16
C ASP A 508 25.76 28.52 -15.87
N ARG A 509 27.00 29.00 -15.92
CA ARG A 509 27.65 29.64 -14.76
C ARG A 509 26.87 30.86 -14.28
N SER A 510 26.32 31.67 -15.19
CA SER A 510 25.56 32.86 -14.82
C SER A 510 24.25 32.50 -14.12
N GLU A 511 23.53 31.51 -14.64
CA GLU A 511 22.30 30.97 -14.05
C GLU A 511 22.53 30.40 -12.66
N GLU A 512 23.59 29.59 -12.47
CA GLU A 512 23.89 29.01 -11.17
C GLU A 512 24.23 30.10 -10.15
N ASN A 513 25.07 31.08 -10.53
CA ASN A 513 25.41 32.19 -9.64
C ASN A 513 24.19 33.06 -9.32
N GLN A 514 23.31 33.32 -10.28
CA GLN A 514 22.04 34.00 -10.05
C GLN A 514 21.19 33.23 -9.04
N PHE A 515 21.04 31.91 -9.24
CA PHE A 515 20.29 31.05 -8.33
C PHE A 515 20.84 31.10 -6.90
N PHE A 516 22.16 31.00 -6.72
CA PHE A 516 22.81 31.13 -5.41
C PHE A 516 22.54 32.47 -4.74
N ASN A 517 22.57 33.56 -5.50
CA ASN A 517 22.26 34.90 -4.99
C ASN A 517 20.78 35.03 -4.58
N GLU A 518 19.87 34.41 -5.34
CA GLU A 518 18.43 34.42 -5.04
C GLU A 518 18.08 33.57 -3.79
N ILE A 519 18.77 32.44 -3.58
CA ILE A 519 18.53 31.57 -2.39
C ILE A 519 19.33 32.00 -1.16
N LYS A 520 20.31 32.90 -1.29
CA LYS A 520 21.14 33.41 -0.18
C LYS A 520 20.31 33.85 1.05
N PRO A 521 19.21 34.63 0.92
CA PRO A 521 18.37 34.99 2.06
C PRO A 521 17.67 33.78 2.71
N LEU A 522 17.30 32.77 1.91
CA LEU A 522 16.66 31.55 2.40
C LEU A 522 17.63 30.72 3.24
N ILE A 523 18.86 30.53 2.72
CA ILE A 523 19.91 29.82 3.44
C ILE A 523 20.20 30.54 4.76
N LYS A 524 20.42 31.87 4.72
CA LYS A 524 20.62 32.68 5.93
C LYS A 524 19.54 32.46 6.99
N LYS A 525 18.26 32.40 6.60
CA LYS A 525 17.16 32.08 7.54
C LYS A 525 17.24 30.66 8.10
N ARG A 526 17.53 29.65 7.27
CA ARG A 526 17.59 28.24 7.66
C ARG A 526 18.76 27.92 8.60
N VAL A 527 19.92 28.52 8.36
CA VAL A 527 21.15 28.25 9.13
C VAL A 527 21.43 29.28 10.21
N LYS A 528 20.69 30.41 10.22
CA LYS A 528 20.79 31.50 11.20
C LYS A 528 22.18 32.14 11.29
N CYS A 529 22.91 32.20 10.18
CA CYS A 529 24.20 32.88 10.07
C CYS A 529 24.31 33.65 8.75
N ASP A 530 25.27 34.57 8.65
CA ASP A 530 25.48 35.30 7.41
C ASP A 530 25.95 34.37 6.31
N VAL A 531 25.45 34.58 5.09
CA VAL A 531 25.81 33.77 3.93
C VAL A 531 26.51 34.68 2.94
N GLU A 532 27.61 34.21 2.35
CA GLU A 532 28.28 34.87 1.23
C GLU A 532 28.41 33.89 0.07
N VAL A 533 28.24 34.38 -1.16
CA VAL A 533 28.46 33.60 -2.38
C VAL A 533 29.66 34.24 -3.08
N ILE A 534 30.74 33.48 -3.24
CA ILE A 534 31.96 33.95 -3.91
C ILE A 534 32.37 32.99 -5.01
N LEU A 535 33.09 33.52 -6.00
CA LEU A 535 33.70 32.70 -7.05
C LEU A 535 34.94 32.01 -6.49
N GLU A 536 35.21 30.79 -6.94
CA GLU A 536 36.46 30.06 -6.64
C GLU A 536 37.73 30.87 -6.96
N SER A 537 37.69 31.76 -7.96
CA SER A 537 38.82 32.65 -8.28
C SER A 537 39.09 33.73 -7.24
N LYS A 538 38.12 34.03 -6.38
CA LYS A 538 38.19 35.06 -5.33
C LYS A 538 38.38 34.48 -3.93
N SER A 539 38.58 33.16 -3.81
CA SER A 539 38.74 32.47 -2.55
C SER A 539 40.17 31.93 -2.40
N GLU A 540 40.80 32.23 -1.27
CA GLU A 540 42.11 31.66 -0.88
C GLU A 540 41.96 30.33 -0.12
N HIS A 541 40.74 29.98 0.28
CA HIS A 541 40.49 28.77 1.06
C HIS A 541 40.78 27.48 0.27
N LYS A 542 41.52 26.53 0.86
CA LYS A 542 41.95 25.27 0.19
C LYS A 542 40.79 24.46 -0.41
N LYS A 543 39.61 24.49 0.22
CA LYS A 543 38.39 23.80 -0.27
C LYS A 543 37.81 24.41 -1.55
N ALA A 544 38.14 25.65 -1.91
CA ALA A 544 37.61 26.31 -3.12
C ALA A 544 37.88 25.48 -4.39
N SER A 545 39.06 24.85 -4.44
CA SER A 545 39.46 23.97 -5.55
C SER A 545 38.53 22.77 -5.79
N GLN A 546 37.73 22.39 -4.79
CA GLN A 546 36.80 21.25 -4.85
C GLN A 546 35.41 21.62 -5.37
N ALA A 547 35.10 22.91 -5.55
CA ALA A 547 33.82 23.35 -6.09
C ALA A 547 33.59 22.80 -7.50
N LEU A 548 32.38 22.33 -7.79
CA LEU A 548 31.92 21.82 -9.08
C LEU A 548 30.53 22.39 -9.41
N PRO A 549 30.14 22.45 -10.69
CA PRO A 549 28.76 22.78 -11.07
C PRO A 549 27.75 21.85 -10.36
N GLY A 550 26.71 22.44 -9.76
CA GLY A 550 25.71 21.77 -8.93
C GLY A 550 26.21 21.27 -7.57
N ARG A 551 27.47 21.56 -7.22
CA ARG A 551 28.13 21.12 -5.98
C ARG A 551 29.15 22.17 -5.53
N PRO A 552 28.68 23.31 -4.99
CA PRO A 552 29.57 24.36 -4.51
C PRO A 552 30.41 23.86 -3.35
N ALA A 553 31.58 24.44 -3.14
CA ALA A 553 32.32 24.20 -1.90
C ALA A 553 31.74 25.07 -0.78
N VAL A 554 31.45 24.46 0.36
CA VAL A 554 30.90 25.15 1.54
C VAL A 554 31.98 25.26 2.61
N VAL A 555 32.19 26.48 3.11
CA VAL A 555 33.09 26.80 4.21
C VAL A 555 32.28 27.48 5.32
N LEU A 556 32.48 27.03 6.57
CA LEU A 556 31.85 27.61 7.76
C LEU A 556 32.95 28.30 8.57
N GLU A 557 32.70 29.55 8.95
CA GLU A 557 33.59 30.40 9.76
C GLU A 557 32.96 30.79 11.09
#